data_AF-A0A9D2LED5-F1
#
_entry.id   AF-A0A9D2LED5-F1
#
_cell.length_a   1.000
_cell.length_b   1.000
_cell.length_c   1.000
_cell.angle_alpha   90.00
_cell.angle_beta   90.00
_cell.angle_gamma   90.00
#
_symmetry.space_group_name_H-M   'P 1'
#
loop_
_entity.id
_entity.type
_entity.pdbx_description
1 polymer ?
#
loop_
_entity_poly.entity_id
_entity_poly.type
_entity_poly.pdbx_seq_one_letter_code
_entity_poly.pdbx_strand_id
1 'polypeptide(L)'
;MVIVRAGQMLTGGSGSFPVEPSWLATLAHGANVVAAVLSGRFLLLDRRVRRGVCAKCGRERKVPPAADAARWLRPLAVLTVGSALPYGALKLAWSVGSDLGLTGDGFEAVTLTSPGFGDTVLLTALAVAVALAMGARVARRGLRPVLLLIGSCASLMLLPVGATAMVQMISLFIGGGSIDDSQIAPWAFGLVYASFILWGTVLAALTFTYGWATRPLCSAHVVPAAVPPIAGRPAS
;
A
#
# COMPACT_ATOMS: atom_id res chain seq x y z
N MET A 1 10.80 -1.50 12.10
CA MET A 1 11.64 -1.08 13.26
C MET A 1 12.38 0.22 13.04
N VAL A 2 13.10 0.42 11.92
CA VAL A 2 13.79 1.71 11.65
C VAL A 2 12.85 2.92 11.63
N ILE A 3 11.68 2.82 10.98
CA ILE A 3 10.69 3.93 10.95
C ILE A 3 10.16 4.27 12.35
N VAL A 4 9.85 3.25 13.14
CA VAL A 4 9.38 3.41 14.53
C VAL A 4 10.46 4.08 15.39
N ARG A 5 11.72 3.67 15.24
CA ARG A 5 12.86 4.29 15.94
C ARG A 5 13.10 5.73 15.51
N ALA A 6 13.01 6.03 14.20
CA ALA A 6 13.11 7.40 13.70
C ALA A 6 11.98 8.27 14.24
N GLY A 7 10.74 7.74 14.32
CA GLY A 7 9.62 8.40 14.96
C GLY A 7 9.90 8.70 16.44
N GLN A 8 10.35 7.72 17.21
CA GLN A 8 10.75 7.90 18.62
C GLN A 8 11.82 8.98 18.80
N MET A 9 12.84 9.01 17.93
CA MET A 9 13.90 10.02 17.97
C MET A 9 13.37 11.43 17.64
N LEU A 10 12.40 11.54 16.73
CA LEU A 10 11.80 12.82 16.34
C LEU A 10 10.79 13.35 17.36
N THR A 11 10.05 12.47 18.04
CA THR A 11 9.01 12.86 19.00
C THR A 11 9.51 12.91 20.44
N GLY A 12 10.73 12.42 20.72
CA GLY A 12 11.22 12.23 22.09
C GLY A 12 10.49 11.14 22.86
N GLY A 13 9.64 10.34 22.19
CA GLY A 13 8.84 9.30 22.84
C GLY A 13 9.66 8.08 23.21
N SER A 14 9.61 7.67 24.48
CA SER A 14 10.09 6.36 24.93
C SER A 14 9.01 5.30 24.71
N GLY A 15 9.24 4.34 23.81
CA GLY A 15 8.37 3.16 23.70
C GLY A 15 8.60 2.19 24.86
N SER A 16 7.57 1.42 25.21
CA SER A 16 7.62 0.37 26.24
C SER A 16 8.56 -0.80 25.92
N PHE A 17 9.06 -0.90 24.70
CA PHE A 17 9.98 -1.95 24.26
C PHE A 17 11.32 -1.35 23.83
N PRO A 18 12.46 -1.78 24.40
CA PRO A 18 13.79 -1.44 23.90
C PRO A 18 14.03 -2.19 22.59
N VAL A 19 13.52 -1.66 21.48
CA VAL A 19 13.72 -2.27 20.17
C VAL A 19 15.00 -1.73 19.56
N GLU A 20 16.11 -2.45 19.74
CA GLU A 20 17.33 -2.16 19.00
C GLU A 20 17.17 -2.66 17.55
N PRO A 21 17.24 -1.78 16.53
CA PRO A 21 17.10 -2.22 15.16
C PRO A 21 18.26 -3.16 14.80
N SER A 22 17.97 -4.41 14.46
CA SER A 22 18.96 -5.25 13.78
C SER A 22 19.19 -4.68 12.38
N TRP A 23 20.26 -3.89 12.25
CA TRP A 23 20.65 -3.28 10.98
C TRP A 23 20.94 -4.34 9.92
N LEU A 24 21.57 -5.45 10.31
CA LEU A 24 21.83 -6.58 9.41
C LEU A 24 20.53 -7.20 8.90
N ALA A 25 19.55 -7.47 9.78
CA ALA A 25 18.26 -8.00 9.35
C ALA A 25 17.53 -6.99 8.45
N THR A 26 17.54 -5.70 8.81
CA THR A 26 16.92 -4.64 8.02
C THR A 26 17.54 -4.54 6.62
N LEU A 27 18.87 -4.56 6.52
CA LEU A 27 19.58 -4.53 5.25
C LEU A 27 19.33 -5.78 4.42
N ALA A 28 19.32 -6.97 5.04
CA ALA A 28 19.00 -8.22 4.36
C ALA A 28 17.57 -8.21 3.80
N HIS A 29 16.59 -7.76 4.59
CA HIS A 29 15.21 -7.59 4.11
C HIS A 29 15.12 -6.55 2.99
N GLY A 30 15.81 -5.42 3.13
CA GLY A 30 15.90 -4.41 2.07
C GLY A 30 16.48 -4.96 0.78
N ALA A 31 17.59 -5.69 0.86
CA ALA A 31 18.25 -6.34 -0.28
C ALA A 31 17.31 -7.38 -0.94
N ASN A 32 16.60 -8.19 -0.15
CA ASN A 32 15.62 -9.15 -0.66
C ASN A 32 14.47 -8.47 -1.41
N VAL A 33 13.96 -7.34 -0.90
CA VAL A 33 12.93 -6.56 -1.59
C VAL A 33 13.46 -6.00 -2.91
N VAL A 34 14.66 -5.42 -2.92
CA VAL A 34 15.31 -4.91 -4.14
C VAL A 34 15.52 -6.04 -5.15
N ALA A 35 16.06 -7.18 -4.73
CA ALA A 35 16.29 -8.35 -5.57
C ALA A 35 14.98 -8.89 -6.16
N ALA A 36 13.90 -8.96 -5.37
CA ALA A 36 12.58 -9.39 -5.83
C ALA A 36 12.00 -8.42 -6.87
N VAL A 37 12.13 -7.10 -6.64
CA VAL A 37 11.67 -6.06 -7.58
C VAL A 37 12.46 -6.13 -8.89
N LEU A 38 13.78 -6.26 -8.84
CA LEU A 38 14.64 -6.36 -10.02
C LEU A 38 14.36 -7.64 -10.81
N SER A 39 14.24 -8.78 -10.13
CA SER A 39 13.89 -10.07 -10.74
C SER A 39 12.53 -10.03 -11.39
N GLY A 40 11.51 -9.51 -10.70
CA GLY A 40 10.18 -9.33 -11.26
C GLY A 40 10.17 -8.41 -12.48
N ARG A 41 10.92 -7.31 -12.44
CA ARG A 41 11.08 -6.41 -13.58
C ARG A 41 11.78 -7.09 -14.75
N PHE A 42 12.84 -7.86 -14.50
CA PHE A 42 13.54 -8.64 -15.52
C PHE A 42 12.61 -9.64 -16.20
N LEU A 43 11.88 -10.45 -15.43
CA LEU A 43 10.92 -11.44 -15.96
C LEU A 43 9.80 -10.77 -16.76
N LEU A 44 9.32 -9.60 -16.32
CA LEU A 44 8.31 -8.83 -17.06
C LEU A 44 8.87 -8.28 -18.38
N LEU A 45 10.11 -7.80 -18.40
CA LEU A 45 10.74 -7.30 -19.61
C LEU A 45 11.03 -8.43 -20.60
N ASP A 46 11.60 -9.55 -20.14
CA ASP A 46 11.85 -10.74 -20.95
C ASP A 46 10.54 -11.27 -21.57
N ARG A 47 9.48 -11.41 -20.76
CA ARG A 47 8.16 -11.80 -21.28
C ARG A 47 7.60 -10.83 -22.32
N ARG A 48 7.84 -9.53 -22.18
CA ARG A 48 7.39 -8.53 -23.17
C ARG A 48 8.15 -8.65 -24.48
N VAL A 49 9.48 -8.80 -24.39
CA VAL A 49 10.34 -8.98 -25.56
C VAL A 49 9.96 -10.26 -26.31
N ARG A 50 9.78 -11.39 -25.60
CA ARG A 50 9.35 -12.67 -26.19
C ARG A 50 7.98 -12.61 -26.86
N ARG A 51 7.08 -11.74 -26.39
CA ARG A 51 5.74 -11.53 -26.99
C ARG A 51 5.73 -10.49 -28.11
N GLY A 52 6.87 -9.87 -28.45
CA GLY A 52 6.94 -8.82 -29.46
C GLY A 52 6.18 -7.53 -29.08
N VAL A 53 5.89 -7.31 -27.80
CA VAL A 53 5.22 -6.09 -27.32
C VAL A 53 6.23 -5.05 -26.86
N CYS A 54 5.83 -3.78 -26.76
CA CYS A 54 6.74 -2.71 -26.34
C CYS A 54 7.38 -3.02 -24.97
N ALA A 55 8.71 -3.09 -24.88
CA ALA A 55 9.41 -3.35 -23.61
C ALA A 55 9.09 -2.31 -22.52
N LYS A 56 8.92 -1.02 -22.91
CA LYS A 56 8.61 0.07 -21.98
C LYS A 56 7.18 -0.01 -21.42
N CYS A 57 6.18 -0.04 -22.29
CA CYS A 57 4.77 0.08 -21.88
C CYS A 57 3.95 -1.22 -21.92
N GLY A 58 4.49 -2.28 -22.53
CA GLY A 58 3.85 -3.59 -22.67
C GLY A 58 2.68 -3.63 -23.66
N ARG A 59 2.49 -2.62 -24.51
CA ARG A 59 1.39 -2.55 -25.48
C ARG A 59 1.84 -2.97 -26.88
N GLU A 60 0.90 -3.54 -27.63
CA GLU A 60 1.01 -3.82 -29.07
C GLU A 60 0.61 -2.60 -29.91
N ARG A 61 -0.41 -1.84 -29.47
CA ARG A 61 -1.00 -0.72 -30.23
C ARG A 61 -1.06 0.58 -29.43
N LYS A 62 -1.18 1.69 -30.17
CA LYS A 62 -1.34 3.09 -29.71
C LYS A 62 -2.68 3.40 -29.02
N VAL A 63 -3.26 2.46 -28.29
CA VAL A 63 -4.58 2.67 -27.67
C VAL A 63 -4.38 3.07 -26.20
N PRO A 64 -4.97 4.18 -25.73
CA PRO A 64 -5.04 4.47 -24.30
C PRO A 64 -5.73 3.31 -23.55
N PRO A 65 -5.42 3.09 -22.27
CA PRO A 65 -6.05 2.01 -21.51
C PRO A 65 -7.57 2.21 -21.49
N ALA A 66 -8.32 1.12 -21.62
CA ALA A 66 -9.77 1.13 -21.77
C ALA A 66 -10.46 1.90 -20.62
N ALA A 67 -11.50 2.67 -20.96
CA ALA A 67 -12.36 3.38 -20.00
C ALA A 67 -12.94 2.44 -18.92
N ASP A 68 -13.01 1.14 -19.21
CA ASP A 68 -13.58 0.12 -18.33
C ASP A 68 -12.86 -0.01 -16.98
N ALA A 69 -11.55 0.22 -16.88
CA ALA A 69 -10.90 0.18 -15.57
C ALA A 69 -11.21 1.40 -14.72
N ALA A 70 -11.51 2.55 -15.34
CA ALA A 70 -11.86 3.75 -14.60
C ALA A 70 -13.16 3.58 -13.80
N ARG A 71 -14.08 2.72 -14.29
CA ARG A 71 -15.36 2.44 -13.61
C ARG A 71 -15.18 1.77 -12.25
N TRP A 72 -14.07 1.05 -12.06
CA TRP A 72 -13.77 0.32 -10.83
C TRP A 72 -13.05 1.16 -9.77
N LEU A 73 -12.53 2.34 -10.11
CA LEU A 73 -11.73 3.14 -9.18
C LEU A 73 -12.54 3.63 -7.97
N ARG A 74 -13.76 4.13 -8.21
CA ARG A 74 -14.66 4.59 -7.14
C ARG A 74 -15.06 3.46 -6.18
N PRO A 75 -15.61 2.32 -6.65
CA PRO A 75 -15.98 1.25 -5.72
C PRO A 75 -14.77 0.68 -4.97
N LEU A 76 -13.61 0.52 -5.62
CA LEU A 76 -12.39 0.09 -4.93
C LEU A 76 -11.91 1.10 -3.89
N ALA A 77 -12.05 2.40 -4.15
CA ALA A 77 -11.73 3.44 -3.17
C ALA A 77 -12.68 3.38 -1.96
N VAL A 78 -13.99 3.25 -2.19
CA VAL A 78 -14.98 3.09 -1.11
C VAL A 78 -14.69 1.85 -0.27
N LEU A 79 -14.42 0.71 -0.91
CA LEU A 79 -14.07 -0.54 -0.20
C LEU A 79 -12.75 -0.40 0.56
N THR A 80 -11.76 0.31 0.01
CA THR A 80 -10.47 0.58 0.68
C THR A 80 -10.68 1.41 1.93
N VAL A 81 -11.47 2.48 1.85
CA VAL A 81 -11.80 3.33 3.00
C VAL A 81 -12.58 2.53 4.03
N GLY A 82 -13.64 1.84 3.61
CA GLY A 82 -14.48 1.03 4.49
C GLY A 82 -13.71 -0.06 5.23
N SER A 83 -12.72 -0.70 4.60
CA SER A 83 -11.88 -1.71 5.23
C SER A 83 -10.77 -1.16 6.12
N ALA A 84 -10.36 0.10 5.93
CA ALA A 84 -9.38 0.76 6.79
C ALA A 84 -10.00 1.28 8.10
N LEU A 85 -11.28 1.68 8.06
CA LEU A 85 -11.96 2.35 9.17
C LEU A 85 -12.03 1.51 10.46
N PRO A 86 -12.34 0.21 10.48
CA PRO A 86 -12.48 -0.53 11.72
C PRO A 86 -11.21 -0.49 12.57
N TYR A 87 -10.06 -0.77 11.95
CA TYR A 87 -8.76 -0.69 12.63
C TYR A 87 -8.37 0.75 12.99
N GLY A 88 -8.55 1.70 12.07
CA GLY A 88 -8.23 3.11 12.31
C GLY A 88 -9.04 3.70 13.47
N ALA A 89 -10.33 3.38 13.55
CA ALA A 89 -11.22 3.80 14.61
C ALA A 89 -10.85 3.16 15.94
N LEU A 90 -10.53 1.86 15.96
CA LEU A 90 -10.08 1.17 17.16
C LEU A 90 -8.76 1.76 17.69
N LYS A 91 -7.79 2.02 16.81
CA LYS A 91 -6.54 2.69 17.18
C LYS A 91 -6.76 4.11 17.68
N LEU A 92 -7.68 4.87 17.07
CA LEU A 92 -8.05 6.20 17.55
C LEU A 92 -8.70 6.11 18.94
N ALA A 93 -9.63 5.18 19.15
CA ALA A 93 -10.29 4.95 20.43
C ALA A 93 -9.27 4.64 21.53
N TRP A 94 -8.33 3.71 21.29
CA TRP A 94 -7.24 3.42 22.22
C TRP A 94 -6.33 4.63 22.46
N SER A 95 -6.06 5.44 21.43
CA SER A 95 -5.22 6.63 21.55
C SER A 95 -5.82 7.73 22.43
N VAL A 96 -7.16 7.72 22.61
CA VAL A 96 -7.89 8.68 23.46
C VAL A 96 -8.35 8.04 24.79
N GLY A 97 -7.82 6.86 25.14
CA GLY A 97 -8.07 6.20 26.43
C GLY A 97 -9.30 5.31 26.50
N SER A 98 -9.84 4.83 25.38
CA SER A 98 -10.93 3.84 25.40
C SER A 98 -10.40 2.42 25.60
N ASP A 99 -11.08 1.64 26.43
CA ASP A 99 -10.79 0.21 26.66
C ASP A 99 -11.50 -0.74 25.69
N LEU A 100 -12.07 -0.22 24.59
CA LEU A 100 -12.85 -1.02 23.66
C LEU A 100 -12.02 -2.18 23.09
N GLY A 101 -12.44 -3.41 23.38
CA GLY A 101 -11.78 -4.61 22.88
C GLY A 101 -10.46 -4.94 23.58
N LEU A 102 -10.20 -4.36 24.74
CA LEU A 102 -9.09 -4.73 25.62
C LEU A 102 -9.57 -5.67 26.74
N THR A 103 -8.69 -6.54 27.20
CA THR A 103 -8.96 -7.52 28.27
C THR A 103 -8.03 -7.36 29.48
N GLY A 104 -7.11 -6.39 29.45
CA GLY A 104 -6.22 -6.07 30.56
C GLY A 104 -5.59 -4.69 30.42
N ASP A 105 -4.70 -4.36 31.35
CA ASP A 105 -4.40 -2.95 31.68
C ASP A 105 -3.19 -2.37 30.92
N GLY A 106 -2.51 -3.14 30.06
CA GLY A 106 -1.27 -2.65 29.44
C GLY A 106 -1.44 -1.58 28.36
N PHE A 107 -2.66 -1.08 28.14
CA PHE A 107 -2.95 0.09 27.33
C PHE A 107 -3.33 1.33 28.15
N GLU A 108 -3.41 1.27 29.49
CA GLU A 108 -3.80 2.42 30.33
C GLU A 108 -2.88 3.64 30.15
N ALA A 109 -1.59 3.41 29.88
CA ALA A 109 -0.59 4.47 29.67
C ALA A 109 -0.44 4.89 28.19
N VAL A 110 -1.27 4.38 27.29
CA VAL A 110 -1.17 4.67 25.86
C VAL A 110 -1.80 6.03 25.55
N THR A 111 -1.11 6.80 24.71
CA THR A 111 -1.56 8.11 24.24
C THR A 111 -1.42 8.21 22.72
N LEU A 112 -1.94 9.28 22.12
CA LEU A 112 -1.67 9.62 20.72
C LEU A 112 -0.17 9.70 20.38
N THR A 113 0.68 10.05 21.36
CA THR A 113 2.13 10.13 21.16
C THR A 113 2.83 8.78 21.31
N SER A 114 2.14 7.75 21.80
CA SER A 114 2.70 6.41 21.93
C SER A 114 2.97 5.81 20.54
N PRO A 115 4.17 5.24 20.31
CA PRO A 115 4.50 4.60 19.04
C PRO A 115 3.50 3.50 18.67
N GLY A 116 3.04 3.46 17.41
CA GLY A 116 2.04 2.51 16.95
C GLY A 116 0.59 2.89 17.26
N PHE A 117 0.32 4.09 17.77
CA PHE A 117 -1.03 4.62 18.03
C PHE A 117 -1.35 5.83 17.16
N GLY A 118 -0.96 7.05 17.56
CA GLY A 118 -1.28 8.24 16.77
C GLY A 118 -0.64 8.24 15.38
N ASP A 119 0.57 7.69 15.25
CA ASP A 119 1.20 7.47 13.93
C ASP A 119 0.34 6.59 13.01
N THR A 120 -0.31 5.56 13.56
CA THR A 120 -1.19 4.65 12.84
C THR A 120 -2.50 5.33 12.45
N VAL A 121 -3.05 6.19 13.31
CA VAL A 121 -4.21 7.02 12.98
C VAL A 121 -3.87 7.96 11.82
N LEU A 122 -2.73 8.64 11.87
CA LEU A 122 -2.26 9.54 10.80
C LEU A 122 -2.00 8.79 9.49
N LEU A 123 -1.34 7.63 9.56
CA LEU A 123 -1.09 6.79 8.38
C LEU A 123 -2.39 6.24 7.79
N THR A 124 -3.38 5.89 8.62
CA THR A 124 -4.71 5.51 8.16
C THR A 124 -5.40 6.66 7.44
N ALA A 125 -5.38 7.86 8.02
CA ALA A 125 -5.94 9.05 7.39
C ALA A 125 -5.26 9.38 6.05
N LEU A 126 -3.93 9.30 6.00
CA LEU A 126 -3.16 9.47 4.76
C LEU A 126 -3.56 8.43 3.70
N ALA A 127 -3.70 7.16 4.08
CA ALA A 127 -4.09 6.11 3.16
C ALA A 127 -5.53 6.29 2.65
N VAL A 128 -6.46 6.76 3.50
CA VAL A 128 -7.81 7.16 3.08
C VAL A 128 -7.75 8.29 2.06
N ALA A 129 -6.97 9.35 2.32
CA ALA A 129 -6.80 10.46 1.38
C ALA A 129 -6.22 10.01 0.03
N VAL A 130 -5.22 9.11 0.05
CA VAL A 130 -4.63 8.50 -1.15
C VAL A 130 -5.68 7.67 -1.91
N ALA A 131 -6.46 6.86 -1.22
CA ALA A 131 -7.51 6.04 -1.82
C ALA A 131 -8.58 6.91 -2.50
N LEU A 132 -9.02 7.99 -1.83
CA LEU A 132 -9.97 8.96 -2.39
C LEU A 132 -9.38 9.68 -3.61
N ALA A 133 -8.11 10.11 -3.56
CA ALA A 133 -7.43 10.75 -4.69
C ALA A 133 -7.31 9.80 -5.90
N MET A 134 -7.00 8.52 -5.66
CA MET A 134 -7.01 7.49 -6.71
C MET A 134 -8.42 7.25 -7.28
N GLY A 135 -9.43 7.14 -6.40
CA GLY A 135 -10.84 6.98 -6.77
C GLY A 135 -11.38 8.15 -7.60
N ALA A 136 -10.93 9.36 -7.31
CA ALA A 136 -11.24 10.58 -8.05
C ALA A 136 -10.38 10.77 -9.33
N ARG A 137 -9.49 9.82 -9.66
CA ARG A 137 -8.56 9.89 -10.81
C ARG A 137 -7.66 11.13 -10.80
N VAL A 138 -7.22 11.60 -9.64
CA VAL A 138 -6.23 12.69 -9.58
C VAL A 138 -4.92 12.22 -10.22
N ALA A 139 -4.62 12.65 -11.45
CA ALA A 139 -3.53 12.12 -12.28
C ALA A 139 -2.49 13.20 -12.67
N ARG A 140 -2.28 14.21 -11.83
CA ARG A 140 -1.25 15.24 -12.07
C ARG A 140 0.14 14.58 -12.15
N ARG A 141 1.00 15.07 -13.05
CA ARG A 141 2.32 14.46 -13.38
C ARG A 141 3.20 14.17 -12.16
N GLY A 142 3.18 15.04 -11.15
CA GLY A 142 3.91 14.84 -9.89
C GLY A 142 3.18 13.97 -8.86
N LEU A 143 1.84 14.00 -8.81
CA LEU A 143 1.07 13.27 -7.79
C LEU A 143 0.92 11.79 -8.12
N ARG A 144 0.80 11.44 -9.40
CA ARG A 144 0.64 10.04 -9.81
C ARG A 144 1.72 9.09 -9.25
N PRO A 145 3.04 9.37 -9.38
CA PRO A 145 4.05 8.49 -8.82
C PRO A 145 3.99 8.43 -7.29
N VAL A 146 3.66 9.54 -6.62
CA VAL A 146 3.52 9.59 -5.15
C VAL A 146 2.35 8.71 -4.68
N LEU A 147 1.18 8.83 -5.31
CA LEU A 147 0.02 8.00 -4.99
C LEU A 147 0.33 6.52 -5.20
N LEU A 148 0.94 6.15 -6.33
CA LEU A 148 1.32 4.76 -6.62
C LEU A 148 2.34 4.21 -5.61
N LEU A 149 3.32 5.02 -5.22
CA LEU A 149 4.32 4.65 -4.24
C LEU A 149 3.67 4.37 -2.89
N ILE A 150 2.88 5.33 -2.38
CA ILE A 150 2.20 5.18 -1.08
C ILE A 150 1.26 3.97 -1.09
N GLY A 151 0.41 3.83 -2.11
CA GLY A 151 -0.52 2.71 -2.23
C GLY A 151 0.19 1.35 -2.31
N SER A 152 1.31 1.29 -3.03
CA SER A 152 2.11 0.06 -3.16
C SER A 152 2.82 -0.29 -1.86
N CYS A 153 3.44 0.68 -1.20
CA CYS A 153 4.09 0.50 0.10
C CYS A 153 3.08 0.05 1.16
N ALA A 154 1.93 0.73 1.27
CA ALA A 154 0.89 0.37 2.22
C ALA A 154 0.34 -1.04 1.95
N SER A 155 0.09 -1.41 0.69
CA SER A 155 -0.34 -2.77 0.33
C SER A 155 0.69 -3.83 0.70
N LEU A 156 1.98 -3.58 0.42
CA LEU A 156 3.08 -4.48 0.76
C LEU A 156 3.31 -4.61 2.27
N MET A 157 2.95 -3.59 3.05
CA MET A 157 3.01 -3.68 4.52
C MET A 157 1.82 -4.45 5.09
N LEU A 158 0.61 -4.21 4.58
CA LEU A 158 -0.62 -4.80 5.11
C LEU A 158 -0.79 -6.28 4.72
N LEU A 159 -0.48 -6.65 3.48
CA LEU A 159 -0.75 -8.00 2.98
C LEU A 159 0.02 -9.10 3.73
N PRO A 160 1.34 -9.01 3.97
CA PRO A 160 2.07 -10.03 4.72
C PRO A 160 1.60 -10.17 6.16
N VAL A 161 1.31 -9.04 6.83
CA VAL A 161 0.81 -9.03 8.21
C VAL A 161 -0.60 -9.62 8.27
N GLY A 162 -1.47 -9.26 7.33
CA GLY A 162 -2.80 -9.87 7.21
C GLY A 162 -2.73 -11.37 6.92
N ALA A 163 -1.84 -11.81 6.03
CA ALA A 163 -1.70 -13.22 5.66
C ALA A 163 -1.18 -14.08 6.82
N THR A 164 -0.13 -13.63 7.51
CA THR A 164 0.41 -14.32 8.70
C THR A 164 -0.65 -14.45 9.79
N ALA A 165 -1.45 -13.42 10.01
CA ALA A 165 -2.53 -13.48 10.97
C ALA A 165 -3.71 -14.36 10.55
N MET A 166 -4.02 -14.45 9.25
CA MET A 166 -5.01 -15.43 8.77
C MET A 166 -4.54 -16.87 9.02
N VAL A 167 -3.25 -17.16 8.84
CA VAL A 167 -2.68 -18.47 9.19
C VAL A 167 -2.82 -18.75 10.69
N GLN A 168 -2.48 -17.77 11.54
CA GLN A 168 -2.65 -17.90 13.00
C GLN A 168 -4.12 -18.11 13.40
N MET A 169 -5.04 -17.34 12.81
CA MET A 169 -6.48 -17.50 13.02
C MET A 169 -6.97 -18.92 12.65
N ILE A 170 -6.53 -19.45 11.51
CA ILE A 170 -6.86 -20.83 11.11
C ILE A 170 -6.34 -21.83 12.15
N SER A 171 -5.12 -21.66 12.64
CA SER A 171 -4.56 -22.51 13.70
C SER A 171 -5.38 -22.48 14.99
N LEU A 172 -5.91 -21.31 15.38
CA LEU A 172 -6.79 -21.17 16.55
C LEU A 172 -8.13 -21.88 16.35
N PHE A 173 -8.74 -21.76 15.16
CA PHE A 173 -10.01 -22.44 14.86
C PHE A 173 -9.91 -23.97 14.86
N ILE A 174 -8.72 -24.52 14.58
CA ILE A 174 -8.47 -25.96 14.60
C ILE A 174 -8.08 -26.45 16.02
N GLY A 175 -8.09 -25.55 17.02
CA GLY A 175 -7.74 -25.87 18.41
C GLY A 175 -6.23 -26.04 18.65
N GLY A 176 -5.40 -25.56 17.71
CA GLY A 176 -3.94 -25.73 17.77
C GLY A 176 -3.19 -24.69 18.59
N GLY A 177 -3.88 -23.72 19.22
CA GLY A 177 -3.23 -22.71 20.07
C GLY A 177 -4.21 -21.87 20.88
N SER A 178 -3.70 -21.20 21.91
CA SER A 178 -4.34 -20.09 22.61
C SER A 178 -3.59 -18.79 22.30
N ILE A 179 -4.30 -17.67 22.15
CA ILE A 179 -3.69 -16.34 22.20
C ILE A 179 -3.62 -15.95 23.69
N ASP A 180 -2.90 -16.71 24.50
CA ASP A 180 -3.00 -16.60 25.98
C ASP A 180 -2.39 -15.32 26.57
N ASP A 181 -1.68 -14.51 25.79
CA ASP A 181 -0.99 -13.30 26.26
C ASP A 181 -1.44 -12.00 25.56
N SER A 182 -2.52 -12.02 24.77
CA SER A 182 -3.01 -10.77 24.18
C SER A 182 -3.90 -10.02 25.17
N GLN A 183 -3.47 -8.83 25.61
CA GLN A 183 -4.31 -7.83 26.29
C GLN A 183 -5.45 -7.27 25.41
N ILE A 184 -5.69 -7.90 24.26
CA ILE A 184 -6.70 -7.56 23.26
C ILE A 184 -7.69 -8.72 23.21
N ALA A 185 -8.98 -8.41 23.31
CA ALA A 185 -10.05 -9.39 23.19
C ALA A 185 -9.97 -10.13 21.84
N PRO A 186 -10.30 -11.45 21.78
CA PRO A 186 -10.22 -12.23 20.54
C PRO A 186 -10.99 -11.64 19.36
N TRP A 187 -12.14 -11.00 19.60
CA TRP A 187 -12.92 -10.35 18.55
C TRP A 187 -12.20 -9.12 17.96
N ALA A 188 -11.54 -8.33 18.82
CA ALA A 188 -10.81 -7.13 18.42
C ALA A 188 -9.55 -7.52 17.66
N PHE A 189 -8.84 -8.56 18.14
CA PHE A 189 -7.74 -9.19 17.42
C PHE A 189 -8.20 -9.63 16.01
N GLY A 190 -9.26 -10.42 15.92
CA GLY A 190 -9.83 -10.86 14.64
C GLY A 190 -10.19 -9.69 13.71
N LEU A 191 -10.82 -8.64 14.26
CA LEU A 191 -11.19 -7.43 13.53
C LEU A 191 -9.97 -6.69 12.95
N VAL A 192 -8.89 -6.52 13.72
CA VAL A 192 -7.65 -5.87 13.25
C VAL A 192 -7.06 -6.62 12.06
N TYR A 193 -6.90 -7.93 12.16
CA TYR A 193 -6.22 -8.70 11.13
C TYR A 193 -7.09 -8.97 9.89
N ALA A 194 -8.39 -9.17 10.07
CA ALA A 194 -9.34 -9.21 8.97
C ALA A 194 -9.35 -7.87 8.22
N SER A 195 -9.26 -6.75 8.94
CA SER A 195 -9.13 -5.42 8.33
C SER A 195 -7.83 -5.32 7.54
N PHE A 196 -6.68 -5.77 8.04
CA PHE A 196 -5.41 -5.72 7.31
C PHE A 196 -5.42 -6.49 6.00
N ILE A 197 -5.91 -7.73 6.00
CA ILE A 197 -5.92 -8.53 4.77
C ILE A 197 -6.88 -7.95 3.74
N LEU A 198 -8.08 -7.54 4.17
CA LEU A 198 -9.08 -6.95 3.28
C LEU A 198 -8.60 -5.60 2.74
N TRP A 199 -8.16 -4.70 3.64
CA TRP A 199 -7.65 -3.38 3.29
C TRP A 199 -6.44 -3.46 2.37
N GLY A 200 -5.45 -4.30 2.69
CA GLY A 200 -4.27 -4.51 1.85
C GLY A 200 -4.62 -5.03 0.46
N THR A 201 -5.57 -5.97 0.37
CA THR A 201 -6.00 -6.56 -0.91
C THR A 201 -6.74 -5.55 -1.77
N VAL A 202 -7.72 -4.85 -1.21
CA VAL A 202 -8.50 -3.85 -1.96
C VAL A 202 -7.63 -2.65 -2.34
N LEU A 203 -6.74 -2.20 -1.45
CA LEU A 203 -5.79 -1.13 -1.76
C LEU A 203 -4.80 -1.53 -2.87
N ALA A 204 -4.34 -2.79 -2.89
CA ALA A 204 -3.50 -3.29 -3.97
C ALA A 204 -4.25 -3.29 -5.31
N ALA A 205 -5.50 -3.76 -5.31
CA ALA A 205 -6.38 -3.73 -6.48
C ALA A 205 -6.64 -2.28 -6.95
N LEU A 206 -6.92 -1.36 -6.03
CA LEU A 206 -7.11 0.07 -6.31
C LEU A 206 -5.85 0.68 -6.92
N THR A 207 -4.69 0.43 -6.31
CA THR A 207 -3.39 0.96 -6.76
C THR A 207 -3.03 0.45 -8.15
N PHE A 208 -3.25 -0.84 -8.40
CA PHE A 208 -3.02 -1.45 -9.72
C PHE A 208 -3.97 -0.86 -10.77
N THR A 209 -5.26 -0.78 -10.47
CA THR A 209 -6.30 -0.25 -11.36
C THR A 209 -6.05 1.22 -11.66
N TYR A 210 -5.72 2.03 -10.65
CA TYR A 210 -5.35 3.44 -10.80
C TYR A 210 -4.11 3.57 -11.68
N GLY A 211 -3.08 2.75 -11.42
CA GLY A 211 -1.86 2.71 -12.20
C GLY A 211 -2.12 2.41 -13.66
N TRP A 212 -3.06 1.51 -13.97
CA TRP A 212 -3.49 1.16 -15.32
C TRP A 212 -4.33 2.27 -15.98
N ALA A 213 -5.36 2.77 -15.30
CA ALA A 213 -6.28 3.79 -15.79
C ALA A 213 -5.64 5.18 -16.00
N THR A 214 -4.49 5.44 -15.38
CA THR A 214 -3.73 6.69 -15.49
C THR A 214 -2.41 6.55 -16.24
N ARG A 215 -2.15 5.42 -16.91
CA ARG A 215 -0.88 5.26 -17.65
C ARG A 215 -0.76 6.32 -18.74
N PRO A 216 0.35 7.07 -18.79
CA PRO A 216 0.61 8.01 -19.88
C PRO A 216 0.73 7.28 -21.21
N LEU A 217 0.55 8.02 -22.31
CA LEU A 217 0.88 7.52 -23.65
C LEU A 217 2.39 7.24 -23.71
N CYS A 218 2.74 6.10 -24.31
CA CYS A 218 4.14 5.70 -24.44
C CYS A 218 4.80 6.52 -25.55
N SER A 219 5.94 7.15 -25.25
CA SER A 219 6.71 7.91 -26.26
C SER A 219 7.17 7.06 -27.44
N ALA A 220 7.45 5.76 -27.22
CA ALA A 220 7.78 4.81 -28.30
C ALA A 220 6.61 4.59 -29.27
N HIS A 221 5.41 5.04 -28.90
CA HIS A 221 4.20 4.95 -29.69
C HIS A 221 3.67 6.35 -30.08
N VAL A 222 4.40 7.43 -29.88
CA VAL A 222 4.03 8.73 -30.47
C VAL A 222 4.65 8.75 -31.87
N VAL A 223 3.85 8.81 -32.94
CA VAL A 223 4.44 9.11 -34.27
C VAL A 223 4.90 10.57 -34.17
N PRO A 224 6.14 10.92 -34.54
CA PRO A 224 6.48 12.34 -34.72
C PRO A 224 5.41 12.96 -35.62
N ALA A 225 4.85 14.10 -35.22
CA ALA A 225 3.98 14.85 -36.13
C ALA A 225 4.75 15.03 -37.45
N ALA A 226 4.08 14.78 -38.59
CA ALA A 226 4.69 15.04 -39.88
C ALA A 226 5.26 16.46 -39.85
N VAL A 227 6.57 16.59 -40.09
CA VAL A 227 7.19 17.91 -40.17
C VAL A 227 6.43 18.65 -41.26
N PRO A 228 5.76 19.78 -40.95
CA PRO A 228 5.04 20.52 -41.97
C PRO A 228 6.03 20.84 -43.10
N PRO A 229 5.62 20.71 -44.37
CA PRO A 229 6.49 20.99 -45.50
C PRO A 229 7.08 22.39 -45.30
N ILE A 230 8.40 22.49 -45.35
CA ILE A 230 9.08 23.78 -45.33
C ILE A 230 8.58 24.52 -46.57
N ALA A 231 7.79 25.56 -46.37
CA ALA A 231 7.29 26.39 -47.46
C ALA A 231 8.49 26.86 -48.31
N GLY A 232 8.53 26.45 -49.58
CA GLY A 232 9.56 26.90 -50.53
C GLY A 232 10.62 25.88 -50.97
N ARG A 233 10.54 24.60 -50.59
CA ARG A 233 11.41 23.57 -51.20
C ARG A 233 10.73 22.93 -52.41
N PRO A 234 11.18 23.18 -53.65
CA PRO A 234 10.61 22.53 -54.84
C PRO A 234 10.87 21.02 -54.77
N ALA A 235 9.87 20.23 -55.15
CA ALA A 235 10.02 18.79 -55.30
C ALA A 235 10.96 18.51 -56.47
N SER A 236 12.12 17.92 -56.17
CA SER A 236 13.06 17.36 -57.16
C SER A 236 12.74 15.90 -57.43
#